data_AF-A0AAV8H7J0-F1
#
_entry.id   AF-A0AAV8H7J0-F1
#
_cell.length_a   1.000
_cell.length_b   1.000
_cell.length_c   1.000
_cell.angle_alpha   90.00
_cell.angle_beta   90.00
_cell.angle_gamma   90.00
#
_symmetry.space_group_name_H-M   'P 1'
#
loop_
_entity.id
_entity.type
_entity.pdbx_description
1 polymer ?
#
loop_
_entity_poly.entity_id
_entity_poly.type
_entity_poly.pdbx_seq_one_letter_code
_entity_poly.pdbx_strand_id
1 'polypeptide(L)'
;MASWRENLLPSSILSLCLLSLLSVCKSTDTITSSSSLSGTNQKLTSAQGKFALGFYQPPNSSYWYIAIWFNTISLQTPVFIANRNAPLTDPSTSQLTISSDGNLVLLNGFKTKVWSTNVTGINPSNKTQAVLEDNGNLVLSYVSNTSDVLWQSLDNPTDTLLPGSKLGLNKTTGISQRLIAWKSLADPAEGIFSLELDPNGSSQYFIQWNKTEGYWTSGPWSKTQKIFSLIPEMTEEYVYNYNYVSNSQENYFTYSIKPGIYSTIKE
;
A
#
# COMPACT_ATOMS: atom_id res chain seq x y z
N MET A 1 -70.39 0.00 -27.33
CA MET A 1 -70.15 -0.50 -25.95
C MET A 1 -69.22 -1.70 -26.06
N ALA A 2 -68.27 -1.85 -25.11
CA ALA A 2 -67.10 -2.75 -25.06
C ALA A 2 -65.87 -2.23 -25.86
N SER A 3 -64.90 -1.52 -25.26
CA SER A 3 -63.98 -1.79 -24.13
C SER A 3 -62.74 -2.59 -24.58
N TRP A 4 -61.66 -1.85 -24.89
CA TRP A 4 -60.31 -2.37 -25.10
C TRP A 4 -59.67 -2.59 -23.72
N ARG A 5 -59.21 -3.81 -23.43
CA ARG A 5 -58.42 -4.09 -22.22
C ARG A 5 -56.94 -3.86 -22.52
N GLU A 6 -56.35 -2.87 -21.87
CA GLU A 6 -54.89 -2.72 -21.81
C GLU A 6 -54.34 -3.71 -20.78
N ASN A 7 -53.45 -4.60 -21.23
CA ASN A 7 -52.71 -5.50 -20.36
C ASN A 7 -51.59 -4.71 -19.69
N LEU A 8 -51.90 -4.11 -18.54
CA LEU A 8 -50.88 -3.56 -17.64
C LEU A 8 -50.12 -4.73 -17.02
N LEU A 9 -48.82 -4.84 -17.35
CA LEU A 9 -47.93 -5.76 -16.66
C LEU A 9 -47.97 -5.47 -15.15
N PRO A 10 -48.00 -6.49 -14.29
CA PRO A 10 -48.14 -6.29 -12.85
C PRO A 10 -46.92 -5.51 -12.32
N SER A 11 -47.21 -4.40 -11.62
CA SER A 11 -46.24 -3.45 -11.03
C SER A 11 -45.20 -4.09 -10.11
N SER A 12 -45.45 -5.31 -9.65
CA SER A 12 -44.51 -6.15 -8.90
C SER A 12 -43.30 -6.62 -9.71
N ILE A 13 -43.43 -6.82 -11.03
CA ILE A 13 -42.31 -7.24 -11.90
C ILE A 13 -41.34 -6.07 -12.12
N LEU A 14 -41.86 -4.84 -12.23
CA LEU A 14 -41.04 -3.64 -12.40
C LEU A 14 -40.21 -3.31 -11.14
N SER A 15 -40.78 -3.55 -9.96
CA SER A 15 -40.11 -3.35 -8.67
C SER A 15 -38.98 -4.37 -8.44
N LEU A 16 -39.15 -5.62 -8.85
CA LEU A 16 -38.13 -6.67 -8.76
C LEU A 16 -36.92 -6.39 -9.68
N CYS A 17 -37.14 -5.78 -10.85
CA CYS A 17 -36.08 -5.32 -11.75
C CYS A 17 -35.32 -4.08 -11.25
N LEU A 18 -35.96 -3.20 -10.45
CA LEU A 18 -35.26 -2.08 -9.82
C LEU A 18 -34.35 -2.54 -8.66
N LEU A 19 -34.75 -3.58 -7.94
CA LEU A 19 -33.96 -4.17 -6.86
C LEU A 19 -32.73 -4.96 -7.39
N SER A 20 -32.79 -5.55 -8.59
CA SER A 20 -31.64 -6.22 -9.21
C SER A 20 -30.61 -5.27 -9.81
N LEU A 21 -30.99 -4.01 -10.08
CA LEU A 21 -30.08 -2.94 -10.53
C LEU A 21 -29.31 -2.29 -9.37
N LEU A 22 -29.73 -2.51 -8.12
CA LEU A 22 -28.97 -2.16 -6.92
C LEU A 22 -28.01 -3.29 -6.55
N SER A 23 -27.20 -3.75 -7.53
CA SER A 23 -25.95 -4.42 -7.19
C SER A 23 -25.02 -3.36 -6.60
N VAL A 24 -25.13 -3.14 -5.29
CA VAL A 24 -24.11 -2.41 -4.53
C VAL A 24 -22.83 -3.20 -4.73
N CYS A 25 -21.97 -2.74 -5.65
CA CYS A 25 -20.64 -3.29 -5.83
C CYS A 25 -19.89 -3.05 -4.53
N LYS A 26 -19.93 -4.03 -3.64
CA LYS A 26 -19.22 -3.98 -2.38
C LYS A 26 -17.74 -3.99 -2.76
N SER A 27 -17.05 -2.88 -2.54
CA SER A 27 -15.60 -2.83 -2.71
C SER A 27 -15.01 -3.94 -1.84
N THR A 28 -14.25 -4.83 -2.46
CA THR A 28 -13.53 -5.90 -1.76
C THR A 28 -12.18 -5.38 -1.29
N ASP A 29 -11.64 -5.96 -0.23
CA ASP A 29 -10.27 -5.79 0.25
C ASP A 29 -9.31 -6.82 -0.35
N THR A 30 -9.81 -7.79 -1.14
CA THR A 30 -9.09 -9.01 -1.50
C THR A 30 -9.01 -9.24 -3.02
N ILE A 31 -7.80 -9.56 -3.50
CA ILE A 31 -7.50 -10.06 -4.85
C ILE A 31 -7.17 -11.55 -4.77
N THR A 32 -7.76 -12.35 -5.65
CA THR A 32 -7.55 -13.80 -5.79
C THR A 32 -7.22 -14.13 -7.25
N SER A 33 -6.97 -15.40 -7.60
CA SER A 33 -6.82 -15.78 -9.01
C SER A 33 -8.10 -15.64 -9.84
N SER A 34 -9.26 -15.53 -9.19
CA SER A 34 -10.56 -15.31 -9.83
C SER A 34 -11.02 -13.85 -9.84
N SER A 35 -10.29 -12.95 -9.17
CA SER A 35 -10.64 -11.53 -9.09
C SER A 35 -9.43 -10.67 -9.38
N SER A 36 -9.61 -9.67 -10.24
CA SER A 36 -8.53 -8.76 -10.63
C SER A 36 -8.98 -7.33 -10.56
N LEU A 37 -8.01 -6.42 -10.45
CA LEU A 37 -8.25 -5.00 -10.58
C LEU A 37 -7.85 -4.49 -11.97
N SER A 38 -8.77 -3.82 -12.67
CA SER A 38 -8.52 -3.21 -13.98
C SER A 38 -9.28 -1.89 -14.14
N GLY A 39 -8.68 -0.97 -14.90
CA GLY A 39 -9.27 0.35 -15.16
C GLY A 39 -9.25 1.30 -13.97
N THR A 40 -9.75 2.51 -14.20
CA THR A 40 -9.69 3.64 -13.23
C THR A 40 -10.82 3.63 -12.20
N ASN A 41 -11.90 2.88 -12.46
CA ASN A 41 -13.12 2.89 -11.66
C ASN A 41 -13.16 1.78 -10.61
N GLN A 42 -12.18 0.87 -10.62
CA GLN A 42 -12.07 -0.21 -9.66
C GLN A 42 -10.99 0.12 -8.63
N LYS A 43 -11.30 -0.14 -7.37
CA LYS A 43 -10.33 -0.13 -6.27
C LYS A 43 -10.63 -1.25 -5.29
N LEU A 44 -9.60 -1.69 -4.56
CA LEU A 44 -9.80 -2.35 -3.28
C LEU A 44 -10.00 -1.30 -2.20
N THR A 45 -10.77 -1.65 -1.18
CA THR A 45 -10.96 -0.84 0.01
C THR A 45 -10.76 -1.74 1.21
N SER A 46 -9.91 -1.35 2.16
CA SER A 46 -9.65 -2.12 3.38
C SER A 46 -10.94 -2.34 4.17
N ALA A 47 -10.97 -3.36 5.04
CA ALA A 47 -12.20 -3.79 5.71
C ALA A 47 -12.99 -2.67 6.43
N GLN A 48 -12.30 -1.73 7.09
CA GLN A 48 -12.90 -0.55 7.74
C GLN A 48 -12.88 0.71 6.87
N GLY A 49 -12.48 0.61 5.60
CA GLY A 49 -12.48 1.72 4.66
C GLY A 49 -11.40 2.77 4.88
N LYS A 50 -10.35 2.46 5.65
CA LYS A 50 -9.26 3.40 5.95
C LYS A 50 -8.30 3.58 4.78
N PHE A 51 -8.00 2.51 4.07
CA PHE A 51 -7.11 2.51 2.92
C PHE A 51 -7.80 2.01 1.66
N ALA A 52 -7.32 2.47 0.52
CA ALA A 52 -7.73 1.97 -0.79
C ALA A 52 -6.49 1.66 -1.61
N LEU A 53 -6.64 0.70 -2.53
CA LEU A 53 -5.64 0.33 -3.52
C LEU A 53 -6.24 0.39 -4.92
N GLY A 54 -5.53 1.00 -5.86
CA GLY A 54 -5.92 0.95 -7.26
C GLY A 54 -5.01 1.69 -8.21
N PHE A 55 -5.50 1.88 -9.44
CA PHE A 55 -4.79 2.65 -10.46
C PHE A 55 -4.82 4.13 -10.09
N TYR A 56 -3.64 4.75 -10.06
CA TYR A 56 -3.40 6.11 -9.67
C TYR A 56 -2.59 6.83 -10.75
N GLN A 57 -2.96 8.06 -11.03
CA GLN A 57 -2.23 8.97 -11.91
C GLN A 57 -1.82 10.20 -11.10
N PRO A 58 -0.50 10.46 -10.94
CA PRO A 58 -0.03 11.68 -10.31
C PRO A 58 -0.54 12.93 -11.05
N PRO A 59 -0.77 14.06 -10.35
CA PRO A 59 -1.12 15.32 -10.99
C PRO A 59 -0.09 15.69 -12.08
N ASN A 60 -0.57 16.11 -13.25
CA ASN A 60 0.26 16.47 -14.41
C ASN A 60 1.11 15.32 -14.98
N SER A 61 0.78 14.06 -14.69
CA SER A 61 1.40 12.89 -15.30
C SER A 61 0.50 12.27 -16.36
N SER A 62 1.09 11.71 -17.41
CA SER A 62 0.38 10.84 -18.37
C SER A 62 0.49 9.36 -18.04
N TYR A 63 1.17 9.03 -16.93
CA TYR A 63 1.50 7.67 -16.54
C TYR A 63 0.67 7.18 -15.36
N TRP A 64 0.50 5.86 -15.30
CA TRP A 64 -0.34 5.19 -14.33
C TRP A 64 0.44 4.21 -13.48
N TYR A 65 0.03 4.11 -12.23
CA TYR A 65 0.67 3.28 -11.22
C TYR A 65 -0.37 2.56 -10.37
N ILE A 66 0.01 1.43 -9.77
CA ILE A 66 -0.73 0.83 -8.67
C ILE A 66 -0.25 1.48 -7.38
N ALA A 67 -1.18 2.10 -6.66
CA ALA A 67 -0.90 2.80 -5.42
C ALA A 67 -1.84 2.39 -4.30
N ILE A 68 -1.39 2.58 -3.06
CA ILE A 68 -2.22 2.55 -1.85
C ILE A 68 -2.32 3.99 -1.34
N TRP A 69 -3.50 4.43 -0.91
CA TRP A 69 -3.73 5.76 -0.33
C TRP A 69 -4.77 5.71 0.81
N PHE A 70 -4.84 6.78 1.60
CA PHE A 70 -5.90 6.96 2.58
C PHE A 70 -7.26 7.17 1.89
N ASN A 71 -8.20 6.25 2.11
CA ASN A 71 -9.50 6.27 1.43
C ASN A 71 -10.47 7.32 2.00
N THR A 72 -10.20 7.81 3.22
CA THR A 72 -11.02 8.81 3.91
C THR A 72 -10.65 10.26 3.57
N ILE A 73 -9.57 10.47 2.81
CA ILE A 73 -9.10 11.81 2.42
C ILE A 73 -9.45 12.02 0.95
N SER A 74 -10.09 13.16 0.63
CA SER A 74 -10.52 13.46 -0.75
C SER A 74 -9.35 13.60 -1.72
N LEU A 75 -8.24 14.18 -1.26
CA LEU A 75 -6.99 14.21 -2.02
C LEU A 75 -6.31 12.84 -1.93
N GLN A 76 -6.12 12.19 -3.07
CA GLN A 76 -5.40 10.92 -3.14
C GLN A 76 -3.90 11.15 -2.90
N THR A 77 -3.45 10.82 -1.70
CA THR A 77 -2.04 10.85 -1.30
C THR A 77 -1.51 9.42 -1.20
N PRO A 78 -0.70 8.97 -2.17
CA PRO A 78 -0.13 7.63 -2.12
C PRO A 78 0.83 7.46 -0.94
N VAL A 79 0.75 6.30 -0.29
CA VAL A 79 1.66 5.86 0.78
C VAL A 79 2.52 4.66 0.37
N PHE A 80 2.15 4.03 -0.75
CA PHE A 80 2.90 2.96 -1.41
C PHE A 80 2.59 2.97 -2.91
N ILE A 81 3.61 2.72 -3.74
CA ILE A 81 3.49 2.61 -5.20
C ILE A 81 4.27 1.38 -5.67
N ALA A 82 3.58 0.41 -6.27
CA ALA A 82 4.19 -0.85 -6.68
C ALA A 82 5.16 -0.68 -7.87
N ASN A 83 4.68 -0.14 -8.98
CA ASN A 83 5.42 -0.04 -10.24
C ASN A 83 6.07 1.34 -10.45
N ARG A 84 6.60 1.96 -9.39
CA ARG A 84 7.10 3.36 -9.42
C ARG A 84 8.17 3.63 -10.48
N ASN A 85 8.98 2.63 -10.83
CA ASN A 85 10.04 2.73 -11.86
C ASN A 85 9.61 2.14 -13.22
N ALA A 86 8.40 1.60 -13.34
CA ALA A 86 7.87 0.96 -14.54
C ALA A 86 6.41 1.40 -14.78
N PRO A 87 6.20 2.66 -15.20
CA PRO A 87 4.86 3.22 -15.38
C PRO A 87 4.05 2.49 -16.45
N LEU A 88 2.73 2.54 -16.31
CA LEU A 88 1.78 2.13 -17.33
C LEU A 88 1.30 3.33 -18.15
N THR A 89 0.92 3.10 -19.40
CA THR A 89 0.32 4.12 -20.27
C THR A 89 -1.20 4.03 -20.33
N ASP A 90 -1.77 2.86 -20.04
CA ASP A 90 -3.22 2.63 -20.12
C ASP A 90 -3.69 1.68 -19.00
N PRO A 91 -4.45 2.18 -18.02
CA PRO A 91 -4.99 1.36 -16.94
C PRO A 91 -6.16 0.48 -17.38
N SER A 92 -6.84 0.80 -18.50
CA SER A 92 -8.04 0.09 -18.94
C SER A 92 -7.73 -1.30 -19.51
N THR A 93 -6.56 -1.46 -20.13
CA THR A 93 -6.06 -2.74 -20.64
C THR A 93 -5.09 -3.43 -19.67
N SER A 94 -4.72 -2.75 -18.58
CA SER A 94 -3.83 -3.27 -17.55
C SER A 94 -4.58 -3.95 -16.42
N GLN A 95 -3.91 -4.86 -15.71
CA GLN A 95 -4.55 -5.71 -14.72
C GLN A 95 -3.60 -6.06 -13.57
N LEU A 96 -4.04 -5.82 -12.34
CA LEU A 96 -3.43 -6.36 -11.12
C LEU A 96 -4.17 -7.64 -10.73
N THR A 97 -3.45 -8.77 -10.67
CA THR A 97 -4.05 -10.10 -10.46
C THR A 97 -3.07 -11.06 -9.78
N ILE A 98 -3.57 -12.16 -9.24
CA ILE A 98 -2.71 -13.31 -8.90
C ILE A 98 -2.40 -14.10 -10.17
N SER A 99 -1.12 -14.34 -10.45
CA SER A 99 -0.67 -15.20 -11.55
C SER A 99 -0.66 -16.68 -11.16
N SER A 100 -0.47 -17.57 -12.14
CA SER A 100 -0.47 -19.02 -11.95
C SER A 100 0.62 -19.55 -11.01
N ASP A 101 1.69 -18.78 -10.81
CA ASP A 101 2.77 -19.07 -9.84
C ASP A 101 2.43 -18.59 -8.42
N GLY A 102 1.23 -18.03 -8.21
CA GLY A 102 0.76 -17.54 -6.92
C GLY A 102 1.24 -16.14 -6.55
N ASN A 103 2.06 -15.49 -7.37
CA ASN A 103 2.49 -14.11 -7.13
C ASN A 103 1.38 -13.11 -7.46
N LEU A 104 1.38 -11.97 -6.75
CA LEU A 104 0.64 -10.79 -7.20
C LEU A 104 1.44 -10.12 -8.32
N VAL A 105 0.80 -9.86 -9.46
CA VAL A 105 1.42 -9.31 -10.66
C VAL A 105 0.62 -8.17 -11.25
N LEU A 106 1.34 -7.17 -11.77
CA LEU A 106 0.78 -6.14 -12.63
C LEU A 106 1.13 -6.46 -14.09
N LEU A 107 0.10 -6.65 -14.91
CA LEU A 107 0.20 -6.91 -16.33
C LEU A 107 -0.23 -5.67 -17.13
N ASN A 108 0.47 -5.38 -18.23
CA ASN A 108 0.03 -4.37 -19.20
C ASN A 108 -0.99 -4.94 -20.22
N GLY A 109 -1.42 -4.11 -21.17
CA GLY A 109 -2.35 -4.50 -22.24
C GLY A 109 -1.87 -5.65 -23.14
N PHE A 110 -0.56 -5.89 -23.20
CA PHE A 110 0.04 -7.02 -23.93
C PHE A 110 0.25 -8.25 -23.04
N LYS A 111 -0.33 -8.28 -21.84
CA LYS A 111 -0.14 -9.32 -20.82
C LYS A 111 1.33 -9.53 -20.42
N THR A 112 2.17 -8.53 -20.64
CA THR A 112 3.56 -8.52 -20.17
C THR A 112 3.59 -8.09 -18.71
N LYS A 113 4.40 -8.80 -17.91
CA LYS A 113 4.59 -8.52 -16.48
C LYS A 113 5.42 -7.25 -16.30
N VAL A 114 4.80 -6.20 -15.75
CA VAL A 114 5.40 -4.90 -15.45
C VAL A 114 5.97 -4.86 -14.03
N TRP A 115 5.27 -5.50 -13.09
CA TRP A 115 5.68 -5.59 -11.69
C TRP A 115 5.19 -6.91 -11.07
N SER A 116 5.88 -7.39 -10.03
CA SER A 116 5.50 -8.56 -9.25
C SER A 116 6.10 -8.55 -7.86
N THR A 117 5.46 -9.26 -6.91
CA THR A 117 6.00 -9.55 -5.58
C THR A 117 7.29 -10.39 -5.61
N ASN A 118 7.54 -11.12 -6.71
CA ASN A 118 8.76 -11.92 -6.93
C ASN A 118 9.08 -12.92 -5.80
N VAL A 119 8.06 -13.48 -5.17
CA VAL A 119 8.23 -14.54 -4.17
C VAL A 119 8.57 -15.84 -4.89
N THR A 120 9.64 -16.49 -4.43
CA THR A 120 10.09 -17.79 -4.91
C THR A 120 9.60 -18.92 -4.00
N GLY A 121 9.34 -20.10 -4.56
CA GLY A 121 9.00 -21.28 -3.76
C GLY A 121 7.57 -21.32 -3.22
N ILE A 122 6.65 -20.52 -3.78
CA ILE A 122 5.22 -20.66 -3.50
C ILE A 122 4.77 -22.05 -3.95
N ASN A 123 4.08 -22.79 -3.08
CA ASN A 123 3.55 -24.11 -3.42
C ASN A 123 2.42 -23.96 -4.47
N PRO A 124 2.57 -24.51 -5.69
CA PRO A 124 1.55 -24.38 -6.74
C PRO A 124 0.20 -25.02 -6.40
N SER A 125 0.19 -25.95 -5.44
CA SER A 125 -1.04 -26.62 -4.98
C SER A 125 -1.90 -25.71 -4.09
N ASN A 126 -1.30 -24.68 -3.50
CA ASN A 126 -1.98 -23.77 -2.59
C ASN A 126 -2.39 -22.50 -3.32
N LYS A 127 -3.64 -22.08 -3.12
CA LYS A 127 -4.12 -20.80 -3.62
C LYS A 127 -3.57 -19.67 -2.76
N THR A 128 -3.18 -18.57 -3.39
CA THR A 128 -2.80 -17.33 -2.72
C THR A 128 -3.87 -16.26 -2.86
N GLN A 129 -3.83 -15.29 -1.96
CA GLN A 129 -4.65 -14.08 -2.00
C GLN A 129 -3.82 -12.87 -1.58
N ALA A 130 -4.16 -11.71 -2.13
CA ALA A 130 -3.62 -10.43 -1.68
C ALA A 130 -4.72 -9.65 -0.97
N VAL A 131 -4.49 -9.24 0.28
CA VAL A 131 -5.47 -8.54 1.12
C VAL A 131 -4.93 -7.17 1.52
N LEU A 132 -5.73 -6.12 1.35
CA LEU A 132 -5.45 -4.77 1.85
C LEU A 132 -5.99 -4.61 3.27
N GLU A 133 -5.09 -4.47 4.24
CA GLU A 133 -5.39 -4.31 5.64
C GLU A 133 -5.65 -2.85 6.05
N ASP A 134 -6.30 -2.65 7.19
CA ASP A 134 -6.66 -1.33 7.73
C ASP A 134 -5.48 -0.52 8.29
N ASN A 135 -4.27 -1.09 8.31
CA ASN A 135 -3.00 -0.41 8.58
C ASN A 135 -2.31 0.07 7.28
N GLY A 136 -2.90 -0.20 6.11
CA GLY A 136 -2.32 0.12 4.79
C GLY A 136 -1.37 -0.93 4.25
N ASN A 137 -1.22 -2.06 4.94
CA ASN A 137 -0.42 -3.20 4.49
C ASN A 137 -1.18 -3.98 3.41
N LEU A 138 -0.50 -4.27 2.30
CA LEU A 138 -0.98 -5.20 1.30
C LEU A 138 -0.23 -6.52 1.49
N VAL A 139 -0.93 -7.56 1.90
CA VAL A 139 -0.35 -8.85 2.29
C VAL A 139 -0.69 -9.91 1.26
N LEU A 140 0.33 -10.57 0.71
CA LEU A 140 0.18 -11.81 -0.05
C LEU A 140 0.37 -12.99 0.91
N SER A 141 -0.62 -13.87 0.99
CA SER A 141 -0.59 -15.08 1.84
C SER A 141 -1.33 -16.25 1.20
N TYR A 142 -1.23 -17.43 1.79
CA TYR A 142 -2.05 -18.57 1.38
C TYR A 142 -3.50 -18.39 1.85
N VAL A 143 -4.47 -18.74 0.98
CA VAL A 143 -5.91 -18.71 1.33
C VAL A 143 -6.22 -19.66 2.49
N SER A 144 -5.52 -20.80 2.56
CA SER A 144 -5.70 -21.80 3.61
C SER A 144 -5.09 -21.40 4.96
N ASN A 145 -4.12 -20.49 4.97
CA ASN A 145 -3.47 -20.01 6.18
C ASN A 145 -2.97 -18.57 5.97
N THR A 146 -3.78 -17.61 6.39
CA THR A 146 -3.45 -16.19 6.26
C THR A 146 -2.29 -15.74 7.15
N SER A 147 -1.87 -16.57 8.12
CA SER A 147 -0.71 -16.28 8.98
C SER A 147 0.63 -16.52 8.27
N ASP A 148 0.64 -17.32 7.20
CA ASP A 148 1.82 -17.53 6.36
C ASP A 148 1.94 -16.37 5.35
N VAL A 149 2.55 -15.28 5.81
CA VAL A 149 2.85 -14.11 4.98
C VAL A 149 3.96 -14.45 4.00
N LEU A 150 3.64 -14.40 2.70
CA LEU A 150 4.57 -14.64 1.60
C LEU A 150 5.28 -13.35 1.18
N TRP A 151 4.57 -12.23 1.21
CA TRP A 151 5.07 -10.89 0.91
C TRP A 151 4.16 -9.84 1.54
N GLN A 152 4.72 -8.69 1.90
CA GLN A 152 3.94 -7.55 2.39
C GLN A 152 4.51 -6.19 1.96
N SER A 153 3.63 -5.21 1.72
CA SER A 153 4.04 -3.88 1.24
C SER A 153 4.82 -3.08 2.28
N LEU A 154 4.54 -3.24 3.58
CA LEU A 154 5.24 -2.51 4.64
C LEU A 154 6.72 -2.92 4.77
N ASP A 155 7.11 -4.09 4.26
CA ASP A 155 8.52 -4.48 4.20
C ASP A 155 9.26 -3.88 2.99
N ASN A 156 8.52 -3.31 2.05
CA ASN A 156 9.00 -2.78 0.77
C ASN A 156 8.56 -1.32 0.59
N PRO A 157 8.95 -0.40 1.49
CA PRO A 157 8.43 0.96 1.46
C PRO A 157 8.85 1.73 0.20
N THR A 158 8.11 2.79 -0.12
CA THR A 158 8.46 3.70 -1.23
C THR A 158 9.13 4.97 -0.72
N ASP A 159 8.37 6.02 -0.43
CA ASP A 159 8.87 7.27 0.17
C ASP A 159 8.28 7.54 1.57
N THR A 160 7.30 6.74 1.98
CA THR A 160 6.50 6.94 3.18
C THR A 160 6.65 5.76 4.13
N LEU A 161 6.79 6.04 5.43
CA LEU A 161 6.72 5.05 6.50
C LEU A 161 5.35 5.14 7.18
N LEU A 162 4.56 4.08 7.15
CA LEU A 162 3.27 4.03 7.85
C LEU A 162 3.42 3.60 9.31
N PRO A 163 2.49 3.96 10.21
CA PRO A 163 2.50 3.49 11.59
C PRO A 163 2.53 1.95 11.65
N GLY A 164 3.38 1.40 12.51
CA GLY A 164 3.62 -0.04 12.68
C GLY A 164 4.63 -0.64 11.69
N SER A 165 5.04 0.11 10.66
CA SER A 165 6.09 -0.31 9.74
C SER A 165 7.46 -0.28 10.41
N LYS A 166 8.39 -1.04 9.84
CA LYS A 166 9.81 -0.97 10.19
C LYS A 166 10.53 -0.19 9.09
N LEU A 167 11.43 0.70 9.51
CA LEU A 167 12.50 1.19 8.65
C LEU A 167 13.79 0.73 9.29
N GLY A 168 14.57 -0.11 8.63
CA GLY A 168 15.74 -0.68 9.29
C GLY A 168 16.64 -1.54 8.43
N LEU A 169 17.61 -2.15 9.10
CA LEU A 169 18.61 -3.04 8.54
C LEU A 169 18.43 -4.44 9.12
N ASN A 170 18.23 -5.41 8.24
CA ASN A 170 18.36 -6.82 8.59
C ASN A 170 19.85 -7.19 8.65
N LYS A 171 20.36 -7.53 9.83
CA LYS A 171 21.78 -7.87 10.06
C LYS A 171 22.15 -9.24 9.53
N THR A 172 21.17 -10.12 9.33
CA THR A 172 21.38 -11.47 8.80
C THR A 172 21.55 -11.43 7.28
N THR A 173 20.73 -10.67 6.56
CA THR A 173 20.77 -10.57 5.10
C THR A 173 21.59 -9.39 4.59
N GLY A 174 21.88 -8.40 5.46
CA GLY A 174 22.48 -7.12 5.07
C GLY A 174 21.53 -6.19 4.32
N ILE A 175 20.25 -6.56 4.17
CA ILE A 175 19.27 -5.76 3.45
C ILE A 175 18.80 -4.60 4.31
N SER A 176 18.96 -3.39 3.79
CA SER A 176 18.52 -2.15 4.41
C SER A 176 17.29 -1.60 3.70
N GLN A 177 16.26 -1.27 4.47
CA GLN A 177 15.07 -0.60 4.00
C GLN A 177 15.35 0.90 3.86
N ARG A 178 14.88 1.48 2.75
CA ARG A 178 15.07 2.90 2.42
C ARG A 178 13.73 3.53 2.10
N LEU A 179 13.53 4.76 2.54
CA LEU A 179 12.51 5.63 1.96
C LEU A 179 13.19 6.44 0.86
N ILE A 180 12.77 6.30 -0.39
CA ILE A 180 13.34 7.01 -1.53
C ILE A 180 12.30 7.99 -2.04
N ALA A 181 12.62 9.28 -1.99
CA ALA A 181 11.75 10.36 -2.45
C ALA A 181 11.32 10.15 -3.90
N TRP A 182 10.19 10.75 -4.28
CA TRP A 182 9.81 10.84 -5.69
C TRP A 182 10.80 11.73 -6.45
N LYS A 183 10.98 11.46 -7.74
CA LYS A 183 11.80 12.29 -8.61
C LYS A 183 11.18 13.68 -8.82
N SER A 184 9.86 13.77 -8.88
CA SER A 184 9.10 15.03 -8.88
C SER A 184 7.65 14.80 -8.47
N LEU A 185 6.85 15.86 -8.30
CA LEU A 185 5.41 15.75 -8.02
C LEU A 185 4.62 14.95 -9.07
N ALA A 186 5.09 14.93 -10.33
CA ALA A 186 4.43 14.22 -11.44
C ALA A 186 5.07 12.84 -11.74
N ASP A 187 6.20 12.52 -11.09
CA ASP A 187 7.01 11.33 -11.37
C ASP A 187 7.44 10.62 -10.07
N PRO A 188 6.73 9.53 -9.68
CA PRO A 188 7.03 8.77 -8.49
C PRO A 188 8.24 7.84 -8.61
N ALA A 189 8.91 7.79 -9.77
CA ALA A 189 10.17 7.06 -9.90
C ALA A 189 11.18 7.50 -8.82
N GLU A 190 12.15 6.65 -8.55
CA GLU A 190 13.18 6.93 -7.54
C GLU A 190 13.89 8.27 -7.81
N GLY A 191 13.76 9.18 -6.85
CA GLY A 191 14.46 10.45 -6.82
C GLY A 191 15.86 10.32 -6.24
N ILE A 192 16.49 11.48 -6.06
CA ILE A 192 17.88 11.61 -5.60
C ILE A 192 18.03 11.55 -4.08
N PHE A 193 16.97 11.75 -3.31
CA PHE A 193 17.03 11.71 -1.85
C PHE A 193 16.52 10.39 -1.31
N SER A 194 17.26 9.82 -0.36
CA SER A 194 16.84 8.62 0.37
C SER A 194 17.14 8.71 1.85
N LEU A 195 16.20 8.28 2.69
CA LEU A 195 16.39 8.09 4.13
C LEU A 195 16.71 6.62 4.42
N GLU A 196 17.80 6.36 5.13
CA GLU A 196 18.27 5.01 5.45
C GLU A 196 18.92 4.97 6.84
N LEU A 197 18.83 3.85 7.53
CA LEU A 197 19.60 3.60 8.75
C LEU A 197 21.10 3.51 8.42
N ASP A 198 21.97 4.02 9.30
CA ASP A 198 23.42 3.87 9.13
C ASP A 198 23.82 2.40 8.91
N PRO A 199 24.34 2.03 7.71
CA PRO A 199 24.75 0.67 7.42
C PRO A 199 25.95 0.23 8.27
N ASN A 200 26.70 1.18 8.86
CA ASN A 200 27.81 0.89 9.77
C ASN A 200 27.35 0.49 11.18
N GLY A 201 26.03 0.47 11.42
CA GLY A 201 25.44 -0.12 12.61
C GLY A 201 25.17 0.85 13.76
N SER A 202 25.44 2.14 13.59
CA SER A 202 25.01 3.13 14.58
C SER A 202 23.49 3.35 14.52
N SER A 203 22.89 3.74 15.65
CA SER A 203 21.45 3.93 15.75
C SER A 203 21.02 5.33 15.28
N GLN A 204 21.32 5.67 14.03
CA GLN A 204 20.95 6.95 13.41
C GLN A 204 20.55 6.76 11.95
N TYR A 205 19.78 7.68 11.43
CA TYR A 205 19.37 7.71 10.02
C TYR A 205 20.07 8.83 9.28
N PHE A 206 20.39 8.57 8.01
CA PHE A 206 20.93 9.55 7.10
C PHE A 206 19.94 9.81 5.97
N ILE A 207 19.77 11.08 5.62
CA ILE A 207 19.33 11.45 4.29
C ILE A 207 20.57 11.49 3.41
N GLN A 208 20.58 10.69 2.36
CA GLN A 208 21.63 10.67 1.36
C GLN A 208 21.15 11.36 0.09
N TRP A 209 22.01 12.20 -0.48
CA TRP A 209 21.90 12.68 -1.85
C TRP A 209 22.60 11.69 -2.79
N ASN A 210 21.89 11.31 -3.85
CA ASN A 210 22.30 10.35 -4.86
C ASN A 210 22.82 9.01 -4.30
N LYS A 211 22.28 8.59 -3.13
CA LYS A 211 22.67 7.35 -2.42
C LYS A 211 24.16 7.26 -2.03
N THR A 212 24.89 8.38 -2.05
CA THR A 212 26.35 8.40 -1.80
C THR A 212 26.81 9.52 -0.89
N GLU A 213 26.16 10.67 -0.93
CA GLU A 213 26.58 11.86 -0.17
C GLU A 213 25.64 12.10 1.01
N GLY A 214 26.18 12.19 2.22
CA GLY A 214 25.39 12.50 3.41
C GLY A 214 24.89 13.94 3.37
N TYR A 215 23.57 14.13 3.37
CA TYR A 215 22.93 15.45 3.34
C TYR A 215 22.47 15.88 4.74
N TRP A 216 22.00 14.94 5.55
CA TRP A 216 21.48 15.19 6.89
C TRP A 216 21.56 13.92 7.74
N THR A 217 21.58 14.07 9.07
CA THR A 217 21.49 12.97 10.03
C THR A 217 20.46 13.26 11.13
N SER A 218 19.76 12.21 11.56
CA SER A 218 18.89 12.26 12.75
C SER A 218 19.69 12.44 14.05
N GLY A 219 21.00 12.17 14.01
CA GLY A 219 21.78 11.87 15.20
C GLY A 219 21.39 10.53 15.84
N PRO A 220 22.19 10.02 16.78
CA PRO A 220 21.91 8.76 17.46
C PRO A 220 20.59 8.79 18.25
N TRP A 221 19.94 7.64 18.31
CA TRP A 221 18.78 7.34 19.14
C TRP A 221 19.13 7.37 20.63
N SER A 222 18.41 8.18 21.39
CA SER A 222 18.43 8.21 22.84
C SER A 222 17.41 7.22 23.41
N LYS A 223 17.87 6.11 24.02
CA LYS A 223 16.96 5.12 24.64
C LYS A 223 16.17 5.69 25.81
N THR A 224 16.75 6.65 26.55
CA THR A 224 16.11 7.26 27.72
C THR A 224 15.01 8.23 27.32
N GLN A 225 15.28 9.09 26.33
CA GLN A 225 14.31 10.10 25.87
C GLN A 225 13.36 9.56 24.79
N LYS A 226 13.70 8.43 24.16
CA LYS A 226 12.98 7.84 23.02
C LYS A 226 12.86 8.79 21.81
N ILE A 227 13.95 9.47 21.50
CA ILE A 227 14.05 10.43 20.39
C ILE A 227 15.39 10.27 19.68
N PHE A 228 15.49 10.78 18.45
CA PHE A 228 16.78 11.01 17.81
C PHE A 228 17.33 12.37 18.24
N SER A 229 18.63 12.42 18.58
CA SER A 229 19.25 13.57 19.23
C SER A 229 19.26 14.87 18.43
N LEU A 230 19.11 14.81 17.09
CA LEU A 230 19.03 15.99 16.20
C LEU A 230 17.64 16.14 15.57
N ILE A 231 16.60 15.56 16.18
CA ILE A 231 15.20 15.78 15.81
C ILE A 231 14.43 16.33 17.03
N PRO A 232 14.56 17.63 17.35
CA PRO A 232 13.94 18.22 18.54
C PRO A 232 12.40 18.18 18.52
N GLU A 233 11.78 17.99 17.35
CA GLU A 233 10.33 17.87 17.18
C GLU A 233 9.78 16.51 17.61
N MET A 234 10.64 15.49 17.79
CA MET A 234 10.21 14.23 18.42
C MET A 234 10.02 14.47 19.91
N THR A 235 8.81 14.81 20.33
CA THR A 235 8.48 15.05 21.74
C THR A 235 7.54 13.97 22.29
N GLU A 236 7.56 13.76 23.61
CA GLU A 236 6.65 12.82 24.26
C GLU A 236 5.18 13.25 24.16
N GLU A 237 4.88 14.54 23.95
CA GLU A 237 3.52 15.08 23.77
C GLU A 237 2.92 14.77 22.40
N TYR A 238 3.73 14.27 21.45
CA TYR A 238 3.27 13.98 20.11
C TYR A 238 2.27 12.81 20.08
N VAL A 239 1.43 12.76 19.05
CA VAL A 239 0.38 11.74 18.85
C VAL A 239 0.93 10.32 18.58
N TYR A 240 2.26 10.16 18.56
CA TYR A 240 2.96 8.93 18.23
C TYR A 240 3.74 8.36 19.42
N ASN A 241 3.85 7.03 19.45
CA ASN A 241 4.80 6.31 20.28
C ASN A 241 5.96 5.85 19.40
N TYR A 242 7.16 6.37 19.67
CA TYR A 242 8.37 6.02 18.93
C TYR A 242 9.11 4.88 19.61
N ASN A 243 9.70 4.00 18.81
CA ASN A 243 10.56 2.93 19.31
C ASN A 243 11.71 2.66 18.34
N TYR A 244 12.83 2.23 18.90
CA TYR A 244 13.98 1.76 18.15
C TYR A 244 14.41 0.41 18.73
N VAL A 245 14.46 -0.60 17.86
CA VAL A 245 14.87 -1.96 18.22
C VAL A 245 16.25 -2.21 17.65
N SER A 246 17.13 -2.79 18.48
CA SER A 246 18.44 -3.27 18.08
C SER A 246 18.72 -4.58 18.80
N ASN A 247 18.70 -5.68 18.05
CA ASN A 247 19.00 -7.01 18.55
C ASN A 247 20.02 -7.72 17.62
N SER A 248 20.22 -9.03 17.76
CA SER A 248 21.17 -9.79 16.93
C SER A 248 20.74 -9.95 15.47
N GLN A 249 19.46 -9.79 15.15
CA GLN A 249 18.88 -10.03 13.84
C GLN A 249 18.63 -8.74 13.05
N GLU A 250 18.17 -7.68 13.72
CA GLU A 250 17.73 -6.45 13.05
C GLU A 250 17.97 -5.20 13.91
N ASN A 251 18.12 -4.08 13.20
CA ASN A 251 18.02 -2.73 13.75
C ASN A 251 16.89 -2.01 13.01
N TYR A 252 15.93 -1.42 13.70
CA TYR A 252 14.89 -0.65 13.02
C TYR A 252 14.24 0.39 13.92
N PHE A 253 13.75 1.43 13.27
CA PHE A 253 12.81 2.38 13.85
C PHE A 253 11.38 1.98 13.50
N THR A 254 10.46 2.19 14.43
CA THR A 254 9.02 2.05 14.22
C THR A 254 8.27 3.06 15.08
N TYR A 255 7.05 3.38 14.68
CA TYR A 255 6.17 4.23 15.46
C TYR A 255 4.73 3.75 15.39
N SER A 256 3.95 4.03 16.42
CA SER A 256 2.51 3.76 16.44
C SER A 256 1.72 5.00 16.86
N ILE A 257 0.43 5.04 16.56
CA ILE A 257 -0.45 6.14 16.98
C ILE A 257 -0.97 5.85 18.38
N LYS A 258 -0.94 6.84 19.27
CA LYS A 258 -1.46 6.69 20.64
C LYS A 258 -2.97 6.41 20.63
N PRO A 259 -3.47 5.48 21.47
CA PRO A 259 -4.91 5.23 21.61
C PRO A 259 -5.67 6.50 22.02
N GLY A 260 -6.89 6.67 21.52
CA GLY A 260 -7.79 7.76 21.94
C GLY A 260 -7.83 9.00 21.04
N ILE A 261 -6.84 9.21 20.17
CA ILE A 261 -6.78 10.38 19.28
C ILE A 261 -7.74 10.27 18.07
N TYR A 262 -8.22 9.07 17.76
CA TYR A 262 -9.28 8.85 16.77
C TYR A 262 -10.68 9.32 17.21
N SER A 263 -10.83 9.86 18.42
CA SER A 263 -12.11 10.41 18.88
C SER A 263 -12.41 11.82 18.38
N THR A 264 -11.45 12.51 17.73
CA THR A 264 -11.60 13.94 17.37
C THR A 264 -11.60 14.22 15.86
N ILE A 265 -11.49 13.20 15.02
CA ILE A 265 -11.78 13.33 13.58
C ILE A 265 -13.05 12.52 13.30
N LYS A 266 -14.16 12.99 13.88
CA LYS A 266 -15.51 12.61 13.51
C LYS A 266 -16.22 13.88 13.03
N GLU A 267 -16.39 13.99 11.72
CA GLU A 267 -17.65 14.14 10.99
C GLU A 267 -17.38 14.53 9.53
#